data_AF-A0AAV9DKH0-F1
#
_entry.id   AF-A0AAV9DKH0-F1
#
_cell.length_a   1.000
_cell.length_b   1.000
_cell.length_c   1.000
_cell.angle_alpha   90.00
_cell.angle_beta   90.00
_cell.angle_gamma   90.00
#
_symmetry.space_group_name_H-M   'P 1'
#
loop_
_entity.id
_entity.type
_entity.pdbx_description
1 polymer ?
#
loop_
_entity_poly.entity_id
_entity_poly.type
_entity_poly.pdbx_seq_one_letter_code
_entity_poly.pdbx_strand_id
1 'polypeptide(L)' 'MRWGAPWLVMGDFNVTRFIEDRNHPGPTTPAMTSFSNWIDGEALVDIPITNHEFT' A
#
# COMPACT_ATOMS: atom_id res chain seq x y z
N MET A 1 -2.73 10.01 -22.66
CA MET A 1 -3.58 10.97 -21.90
C MET A 1 -2.82 11.34 -20.64
N ARG A 2 -2.66 12.63 -20.34
CA ARG A 2 -2.10 13.08 -19.06
C ARG A 2 -3.27 13.49 -18.16
N TRP A 3 -3.32 12.92 -16.97
CA TRP A 3 -4.22 13.38 -15.92
C TRP A 3 -3.87 14.84 -15.59
N GLY A 4 -4.87 15.73 -15.53
CA GLY A 4 -4.68 17.17 -15.33
C GLY A 4 -4.43 17.59 -13.88
N ALA A 5 -4.51 16.67 -12.93
CA ALA A 5 -4.39 16.90 -11.49
C ALA A 5 -3.80 15.63 -10.80
N PRO A 6 -3.22 15.77 -9.59
CA PRO A 6 -2.85 14.61 -8.78
C PRO A 6 -4.08 13.76 -8.47
N TRP A 7 -3.88 12.45 -8.41
CA TRP A 7 -4.93 11.47 -8.17
C TRP A 7 -4.58 10.65 -6.92
N LEU A 8 -5.62 10.13 -6.26
CA LEU A 8 -5.53 9.32 -5.06
C LEU A 8 -6.22 7.99 -5.33
N VAL A 9 -5.60 6.89 -4.89
CA VAL A 9 -6.23 5.57 -4.83
C VAL A 9 -6.45 5.21 -3.37
N MET A 10 -7.67 4.84 -3.02
CA MET A 10 -8.07 4.47 -1.67
C MET A 10 -9.12 3.36 -1.72
N GLY A 11 -9.03 2.41 -0.79
CA GLY A 11 -9.96 1.30 -0.68
C GLY A 11 -9.43 0.23 0.27
N ASP A 12 -10.18 -0.86 0.39
CA ASP A 12 -9.72 -2.07 1.06
C ASP A 12 -8.96 -2.95 0.06
N PHE A 13 -7.63 -3.01 0.21
CA PHE A 13 -6.76 -3.81 -0.66
C PHE A 13 -6.63 -5.26 -0.19
N ASN A 14 -7.06 -5.60 1.04
CA ASN A 14 -6.87 -6.92 1.65
C ASN A 14 -5.41 -7.44 1.63
N VAL A 15 -4.43 -6.54 1.57
CA VAL A 15 -3.00 -6.85 1.57
C VAL A 15 -2.24 -5.73 2.26
N THR A 16 -1.22 -6.07 3.05
CA THR A 16 -0.30 -5.09 3.63
C THR A 16 0.93 -4.91 2.75
N ARG A 17 1.52 -3.72 2.75
CA ARG A 17 2.77 -3.46 2.04
C ARG A 17 3.95 -4.01 2.82
N PHE A 18 3.99 -3.72 4.11
CA PHE A 18 5.06 -4.16 5.01
C PHE A 18 4.55 -5.22 6.00
N ILE A 19 5.47 -5.98 6.61
CA ILE A 19 5.11 -6.98 7.62
C ILE A 19 4.67 -6.29 8.90
N GLU A 20 5.22 -5.10 9.14
CA GLU A 20 5.01 -4.23 10.29
C GLU A 20 3.58 -3.67 10.32
N ASP A 21 2.87 -3.64 9.18
CA ASP A 21 1.53 -3.07 9.06
C ASP A 21 0.40 -4.04 9.48
N ARG A 22 0.71 -5.23 10.00
CA ARG A 22 -0.30 -6.21 10.46
C ARG A 22 -0.12 -6.61 11.92
N ASN A 23 -1.27 -6.85 12.57
CA ASN A 23 -1.34 -7.25 13.98
C ASN A 23 -0.68 -8.60 14.30
N HIS A 24 -0.60 -9.51 13.33
CA HIS A 24 -0.01 -10.84 13.53
C HIS A 24 1.29 -10.99 12.72
N PRO A 25 2.43 -11.24 13.39
CA PRO A 25 3.67 -11.52 12.69
C PRO A 25 3.56 -12.83 11.89
N GLY A 26 4.12 -12.81 10.68
CA GLY A 26 4.11 -13.93 9.75
C GLY A 26 5.14 -13.71 8.63
N PRO A 27 5.24 -14.65 7.66
CA PRO A 27 6.15 -14.48 6.53
C PRO A 27 5.63 -13.43 5.54
N THR A 28 6.55 -12.82 4.78
CA THR A 28 6.21 -12.07 3.56
C THR A 28 5.47 -13.00 2.59
N THR A 29 4.39 -12.52 1.99
CA THR A 29 3.63 -13.30 1.00
C THR A 29 3.88 -12.80 -0.43
N PRO A 30 3.68 -13.64 -1.47
CA PRO A 30 3.76 -13.17 -2.85
C PRO A 30 2.81 -12.01 -3.16
N ALA A 31 1.66 -11.95 -2.51
CA ALA A 31 0.70 -10.85 -2.66
C ALA A 31 1.29 -9.51 -2.22
N MET A 32 2.05 -9.48 -1.11
CA MET A 32 2.73 -8.26 -0.63
C MET A 32 3.79 -7.79 -1.62
N THR A 33 4.55 -8.72 -2.22
CA THR A 33 5.54 -8.41 -3.26
C THR A 33 4.87 -7.86 -4.53
N SER A 34 3.82 -8.52 -5.00
CA SER A 34 3.04 -8.03 -6.16
C SER A 34 2.42 -6.67 -5.90
N PHE A 35 1.90 -6.43 -4.70
CA PHE A 35 1.34 -5.14 -4.30
C PHE A 35 2.41 -4.05 -4.27
N SER A 36 3.58 -4.32 -3.71
CA SER A 36 4.71 -3.37 -3.70
C SER A 36 5.18 -3.02 -5.12
N ASN A 37 5.29 -4.02 -5.99
CA ASN A 37 5.65 -3.80 -7.39
C ASN A 37 4.62 -2.97 -8.15
N TRP A 38 3.33 -3.12 -7.84
CA TRP A 38 2.27 -2.32 -8.43
C TRP A 38 2.38 -0.85 -8.01
N ILE A 39 2.60 -0.58 -6.71
CA ILE A 39 2.84 0.78 -6.21
C ILE A 39 4.04 1.42 -6.92
N ASP A 40 5.16 0.71 -7.00
CA ASP A 40 6.37 1.23 -7.63
C ASP A 40 6.22 1.42 -9.15
N GLY A 41 5.52 0.49 -9.82
CA GLY A 41 5.27 0.54 -11.27
C GLY A 41 4.37 1.69 -11.69
N GLU A 42 3.42 2.09 -10.84
CA GLU A 42 2.54 3.24 -11.07
C GLU A 42 3.11 4.56 -10.53
N ALA A 43 4.34 4.53 -9.99
CA ALA A 43 4.98 5.67 -9.31
C ALA A 43 4.10 6.27 -8.19
N LEU A 44 3.37 5.41 -7.49
CA LEU A 44 2.52 5.76 -6.37
C LEU A 44 3.37 6.00 -5.12
N VAL A 45 2.93 6.96 -4.31
CA VAL A 45 3.56 7.29 -3.02
C VAL A 45 2.58 6.92 -1.92
N ASP A 46 3.08 6.23 -0.91
CA ASP A 46 2.30 5.91 0.28
C ASP A 46 2.13 7.18 1.13
N ILE A 47 0.89 7.49 1.49
CA ILE A 47 0.60 8.69 2.27
C ILE A 47 0.75 8.31 3.75
N PRO A 48 1.72 8.88 4.48
CA PRO A 48 1.88 8.59 5.89
C PRO A 48 0.65 9.10 6.62
N ILE A 49 -0.22 8.19 7.02
CA ILE A 49 -1.29 8.50 7.92
C ILE A 49 -0.59 8.55 9.31
N THR A 50 -0.74 9.63 10.08
CA THR A 50 -0.27 9.74 11.48
C THR A 50 -1.44 9.64 12.48
N ASN A 51 -1.24 8.98 13.64
CA ASN A 51 -2.21 8.76 14.73
C ASN A 51 -3.29 7.66 14.57
N HIS A 52 -2.97 6.49 14.04
CA HIS A 52 -3.83 5.29 14.05
C HIS A 52 -3.00 4.07 14.44
N GLU A 53 -3.61 3.14 15.17
CA GLU A 53 -2.96 1.90 15.59
C GLU A 53 -2.78 0.95 14.40
N PHE A 54 -3.85 0.57 13.70
CA PHE A 54 -3.85 -0.24 12.47
C PHE A 54 -5.19 0.01 11.75
N THR A 55 -5.29 -0.23 10.43
CA THR A 55 -6.58 -0.26 9.71
C THR A 55 -7.29 -1.59 9.88
#